data_AF-A0A9P6WRW0-F1
#
_entry.id   AF-A0A9P6WRW0-F1
#
_cell.length_a   1.000
_cell.length_b   1.000
_cell.length_c   1.000
_cell.angle_alpha   90.00
_cell.angle_beta   90.00
_cell.angle_gamma   90.00
#
_symmetry.space_group_name_H-M   'P 1'
#
loop_
_entity.id
_entity.type
_entity.pdbx_description
1 polymer ?
#
loop_
_entity_poly.entity_id
_entity_poly.type
_entity_poly.pdbx_seq_one_letter_code
_entity_poly.pdbx_strand_id
1 'polypeptide(L)'
;MRVLVLGSGVIGTTSAWYLRQAGFGVTVIDRHPGPALEPSFANAGQLAFGYTSPGAAPGVPKKAIGWLFEKHAPLAIKPGMDLAQYRWLRAWCACPSTAATA
;
A
#
# COMPACT_ATOMS: atom_id res chain seq x y z
N MET A 1 -25.83 4.30 -1.51
CA MET A 1 -25.06 3.21 -2.17
C MET A 1 -24.66 2.18 -1.11
N ARG A 2 -24.67 0.88 -1.43
CA ARG A 2 -24.25 -0.19 -0.51
C ARG A 2 -22.91 -0.79 -0.94
N VAL A 3 -22.05 -1.14 0.01
CA VAL A 3 -20.72 -1.71 -0.21
C VAL A 3 -20.60 -3.01 0.57
N LEU A 4 -20.11 -4.06 -0.11
CA LEU A 4 -19.79 -5.34 0.51
C LEU A 4 -18.29 -5.45 0.69
N VAL A 5 -17.84 -5.72 1.91
CA VAL A 5 -16.44 -5.97 2.24
C VAL A 5 -16.28 -7.45 2.55
N LEU A 6 -15.37 -8.13 1.85
CA LEU A 6 -15.06 -9.54 2.06
C LEU A 6 -13.80 -9.65 2.91
N GLY A 7 -13.94 -10.25 4.08
CA GLY A 7 -12.90 -10.37 5.09
C GLY A 7 -13.03 -9.30 6.18
N SER A 8 -12.84 -9.75 7.42
CA SER A 8 -12.90 -8.98 8.66
C SER A 8 -11.55 -8.97 9.40
N GLY A 9 -10.46 -9.19 8.65
CA GLY A 9 -9.10 -8.86 9.10
C GLY A 9 -8.90 -7.35 9.23
N VAL A 10 -7.69 -6.93 9.62
CA VAL A 10 -7.39 -5.51 9.91
C VAL A 10 -7.75 -4.58 8.76
N ILE A 11 -7.42 -4.95 7.51
CA ILE A 11 -7.71 -4.14 6.32
C ILE A 11 -9.22 -4.07 6.02
N GLY A 12 -9.93 -5.19 6.11
CA GLY A 12 -11.37 -5.22 5.85
C GLY A 12 -12.15 -4.39 6.86
N THR A 13 -11.80 -4.52 8.14
CA THR A 13 -12.45 -3.78 9.23
C THR A 13 -12.18 -2.28 9.15
N THR A 14 -10.94 -1.84 8.90
CA THR A 14 -10.63 -0.41 8.74
C THR A 14 -11.27 0.18 7.49
N SER A 15 -11.27 -0.55 6.37
CA SER A 15 -11.94 -0.12 5.14
C SER A 15 -13.45 0.05 5.37
N ALA A 16 -14.08 -0.92 6.02
CA ALA A 16 -15.51 -0.85 6.37
C ALA A 16 -15.82 0.37 7.25
N TRP A 17 -14.95 0.68 8.22
CA TRP A 17 -15.09 1.85 9.09
C TRP A 17 -15.05 3.16 8.29
N TYR A 18 -14.03 3.36 7.44
CA TYR A 18 -13.91 4.57 6.63
C TYR A 18 -15.06 4.71 5.63
N LEU A 19 -15.50 3.62 5.00
CA LEU A 19 -16.66 3.63 4.11
C LEU A 19 -17.95 3.97 4.86
N ARG A 20 -18.13 3.46 6.08
CA ARG A 20 -19.28 3.81 6.92
C ARG A 20 -19.29 5.30 7.26
N GLN A 21 -18.12 5.87 7.59
CA GLN A 21 -17.95 7.30 7.86
C GLN A 21 -18.25 8.18 6.64
N ALA A 22 -17.92 7.69 5.44
CA ALA A 22 -18.27 8.36 4.18
C ALA A 22 -19.77 8.24 3.79
N GLY A 23 -20.62 7.66 4.66
CA GLY A 23 -22.07 7.56 4.45
C GLY A 23 -22.53 6.34 3.67
N PHE A 24 -21.66 5.37 3.40
CA PHE A 24 -22.05 4.12 2.73
C PHE A 24 -22.75 3.15 3.69
N GLY A 25 -23.72 2.40 3.16
CA GLY A 25 -24.25 1.22 3.85
C GLY A 25 -23.29 0.05 3.65
N VAL A 26 -22.58 -0.37 4.70
CA VAL A 26 -21.53 -1.38 4.60
C VAL A 26 -21.98 -2.70 5.23
N THR A 27 -21.77 -3.80 4.51
CA THR A 27 -21.86 -5.16 5.05
C THR A 27 -20.49 -5.80 4.97
N VAL A 28 -20.06 -6.43 6.07
CA VAL A 28 -18.81 -7.20 6.11
C VAL A 28 -19.18 -8.68 6.20
N ILE A 29 -18.59 -9.50 5.33
CA ILE A 29 -18.74 -10.96 5.36
C ILE A 29 -17.36 -11.56 5.59
N ASP A 30 -17.27 -12.47 6.56
CA ASP A 30 -16.09 -13.29 6.80
C ASP A 30 -16.48 -14.77 6.79
N ARG A 31 -15.53 -15.64 6.46
CA ARG A 31 -15.68 -17.09 6.54
C ARG A 31 -15.57 -17.61 7.98
N HIS A 32 -14.90 -16.85 8.85
CA HIS A 32 -14.67 -17.18 10.24
C HIS A 32 -15.81 -16.67 11.13
N PRO A 33 -16.05 -17.33 12.29
CA PRO A 33 -17.13 -16.94 13.21
C PRO A 33 -16.91 -15.58 13.89
N GLY A 34 -15.71 -15.02 13.79
CA GLY A 34 -15.36 -13.74 14.38
C GLY A 34 -14.25 -13.02 13.59
N PRO A 35 -14.04 -11.73 13.87
CA PRO A 35 -13.05 -10.93 13.17
C PRO A 35 -11.63 -11.28 13.55
N ALA A 36 -10.71 -11.01 12.62
CA ALA A 36 -9.28 -11.16 12.83
C ALA A 36 -8.84 -12.54 13.35
N LEU A 37 -9.45 -13.63 12.87
CA LEU A 37 -9.11 -15.01 13.29
C LEU A 37 -8.05 -15.71 12.41
N GLU A 38 -7.40 -15.00 11.48
CA GLU A 38 -6.32 -15.55 10.63
C GLU A 38 -5.07 -14.64 10.59
N PRO A 39 -4.57 -14.06 9.46
CA PRO A 39 -3.26 -13.38 9.50
C PRO A 39 -3.28 -12.10 10.35
N SER A 40 -4.46 -11.61 10.71
CA SER A 40 -4.63 -10.52 11.68
C SER A 40 -4.70 -10.99 13.14
N PHE A 41 -4.91 -12.30 13.38
CA PHE A 41 -4.96 -12.88 14.72
C PHE A 41 -3.57 -12.86 15.33
N ALA A 42 -3.44 -12.24 16.51
CA ALA A 42 -2.19 -12.21 17.26
C ALA A 42 -0.97 -11.83 16.41
N ASN A 43 -1.14 -10.95 15.41
CA ASN A 43 0.02 -10.40 14.72
C ASN A 43 0.88 -9.64 15.75
N ALA A 44 2.20 -9.66 15.61
CA ALA A 44 3.10 -9.00 16.55
C ALA A 44 2.94 -7.46 16.57
N GLY A 45 2.04 -6.89 15.76
CA GLY A 45 1.85 -5.45 15.61
C GLY A 45 3.06 -4.71 15.04
N GLN A 46 4.09 -5.45 14.57
CA GLN A 46 5.32 -4.83 14.09
C GLN A 46 5.08 -4.11 12.76
N LEU A 47 5.18 -2.79 12.79
CA LEU A 47 5.19 -1.96 11.60
C LEU A 47 6.62 -1.80 11.11
N ALA A 48 6.95 -2.44 10.00
CA ALA A 48 8.21 -2.19 9.32
C ALA A 48 8.03 -0.95 8.41
N PHE A 49 8.31 0.24 8.93
CA PHE A 49 8.06 1.53 8.26
C PHE A 49 8.64 1.63 6.84
N GLY A 50 9.71 0.88 6.53
CA GLY A 50 10.28 0.78 5.20
C GLY A 50 9.45 -0.02 4.18
N TYR A 51 8.57 -0.90 4.63
CA TYR A 51 7.68 -1.74 3.80
C TYR A 51 6.23 -1.26 3.80
N THR A 52 5.81 -0.46 4.78
CA THR A 52 4.44 0.07 4.88
C THR A 52 4.23 1.36 4.10
N SER A 53 5.32 2.05 3.74
CA SER A 53 5.25 3.28 2.94
C SER A 53 5.03 2.95 1.47
N PRO A 54 4.15 3.66 0.74
CA PRO A 54 3.99 3.45 -0.69
C PRO A 54 5.34 3.68 -1.39
N GLY A 55 5.80 2.67 -2.15
CA GLY A 55 7.08 2.76 -2.85
C GLY A 55 7.18 3.94 -3.81
N ALA A 56 6.05 4.49 -4.29
CA ALA A 56 5.96 5.67 -5.15
C ALA A 56 5.33 6.89 -4.43
N ALA A 57 5.44 6.97 -3.10
CA ALA A 57 4.87 8.09 -2.33
C ALA A 57 5.43 9.46 -2.76
N PRO A 58 4.70 10.57 -2.47
CA PRO A 58 5.18 11.92 -2.73
C PRO A 58 6.60 12.14 -2.19
N GLY A 59 7.52 12.59 -3.05
CA GLY A 59 8.92 12.82 -2.68
C GLY A 59 9.85 11.60 -2.81
N VAL A 60 9.33 10.38 -3.02
CA VAL A 60 10.18 9.20 -3.29
C VAL A 60 10.91 9.31 -4.63
N PRO A 61 10.30 9.79 -5.74
CA PRO A 61 11.06 10.00 -6.99
C PRO A 61 12.25 10.95 -6.83
N LYS A 62 12.12 11.99 -5.99
CA LYS A 62 13.23 12.91 -5.68
C LYS A 62 14.34 12.22 -4.88
N LYS A 63 13.97 11.38 -3.90
CA LYS A 63 14.93 10.56 -3.13
C LYS A 63 15.61 9.50 -4.02
N ALA A 64 14.88 8.92 -4.96
CA ALA A 64 15.38 7.90 -5.88
C ALA A 64 16.54 8.40 -6.75
N ILE A 65 16.58 9.69 -7.10
CA ILE A 65 17.74 10.28 -7.79
C ILE A 65 18.99 10.20 -6.91
N GLY A 66 18.87 10.46 -5.60
CA GLY A 66 19.98 10.32 -4.65
C GLY A 66 20.40 8.87 -4.46
N TRP A 67 19.45 7.94 -4.44
CA TRP A 67 19.68 6.51 -4.30
C TRP A 67 20.49 5.90 -5.45
N LEU A 68 20.50 6.51 -6.64
CA LEU A 68 21.38 6.09 -7.73
C LEU A 68 22.87 6.13 -7.36
N PHE A 69 23.23 6.93 -6.34
CA PHE A 69 24.60 7.10 -5.87
C PHE A 69 24.87 6.43 -4.51
N GLU A 70 23.90 5.73 -3.94
CA GLU A 70 24.04 5.03 -2.67
C GLU A 70 24.37 3.54 -2.87
N LYS A 71 25.39 3.04 -2.15
CA LYS A 71 25.78 1.62 -2.20
C LYS A 71 24.68 0.67 -1.69
N HIS A 72 23.88 1.13 -0.72
CA HIS A 72 22.81 0.37 -0.09
C HIS A 72 21.46 1.06 -0.26
N ALA A 73 21.15 1.42 -1.50
CA ALA A 73 19.89 2.04 -1.86
C ALA A 73 18.69 1.09 -1.66
N PRO A 74 17.54 1.60 -1.15
CA PRO A 74 16.31 0.83 -1.07
C PRO A 74 15.68 0.55 -2.46
N LEU A 75 16.08 1.31 -3.48
CA LEU A 75 15.74 1.06 -4.88
C LEU A 75 17.03 1.12 -5.71
N ALA A 76 17.44 -0.03 -6.27
CA ALA A 76 18.58 -0.11 -7.15
C ALA A 76 18.13 -0.07 -8.62
N ILE A 77 18.60 0.93 -9.37
CA ILE A 77 18.36 1.04 -10.82
C ILE A 77 19.70 0.83 -11.51
N LYS A 78 19.77 -0.17 -12.39
CA LYS A 78 20.96 -0.40 -13.22
C LYS A 78 20.83 0.43 -14.49
N PRO A 79 21.74 1.40 -14.75
CA PRO A 79 21.75 2.11 -16.02
C PRO A 79 22.01 1.12 -17.16
N GLY A 80 21.22 1.21 -18.24
CA GLY A 80 21.29 0.30 -19.37
C GLY A 80 20.42 0.77 -20.53
N MET A 81 20.13 -0.10 -21.49
CA MET A 81 19.25 0.21 -22.63
C MET A 81 17.89 -0.49 -22.56
N ASP A 82 17.52 -1.01 -21.39
CA ASP A 82 16.23 -1.70 -21.24
C ASP A 82 15.07 -0.69 -21.27
N LEU A 83 14.38 -0.67 -22.40
CA LEU A 83 13.22 0.20 -22.62
C LEU A 83 12.05 -0.16 -21.67
N ALA A 84 11.95 -1.41 -21.23
CA ALA A 84 10.91 -1.83 -20.29
C ALA A 84 11.15 -1.21 -18.90
N GLN A 85 12.39 -1.21 -18.42
CA GLN A 85 12.78 -0.50 -17.19
C GLN A 85 12.38 0.98 -17.23
N TYR A 86 12.69 1.69 -18.30
CA TYR A 86 12.36 3.13 -18.41
C TYR A 86 10.86 3.40 -18.49
N ARG A 87 10.09 2.54 -19.19
CA ARG A 87 8.63 2.62 -19.23
C ARG A 87 8.02 2.37 -17.85
N TRP A 88 8.52 1.38 -17.12
CA TRP A 88 8.10 1.09 -15.76
C TRP A 88 8.44 2.24 -14.81
N LEU A 89 9.65 2.79 -14.87
CA LEU A 89 10.06 3.95 -14.05
C LEU A 89 9.17 5.17 -14.32
N ARG A 90 8.80 5.41 -15.57
CA ARG A 90 7.88 6.49 -15.93
C ARG A 90 6.49 6.28 -15.33
N ALA A 91 5.96 5.05 -15.37
CA ALA A 91 4.67 4.72 -14.77
C ALA A 91 4.72 4.80 -13.23
N TRP A 92 5.82 4.35 -12.63
CA TRP A 92 6.08 4.42 -11.20
C TRP A 92 6.14 5.87 -10.70
N CYS A 93 6.84 6.75 -11.41
CA CYS A 93 6.86 8.19 -11.11
C CYS A 93 5.50 8.89 -11.33
N ALA A 94 4.66 8.35 -12.22
CA ALA A 94 3.34 8.90 -12.52
C ALA A 94 2.22 8.37 -11.60
N CYS A 95 2.55 7.50 -10.64
CA CYS A 95 1.57 6.97 -9.69
C CYS A 95 0.94 8.13 -8.89
N PRO A 96 -0.40 8.32 -8.95
CA PRO A 96 -1.06 9.43 -8.26
C PRO A 96 -0.80 9.40 -6.76
N SER A 97 -0.34 10.54 -6.24
CA SER A 97 0.00 10.80 -4.84
C SER A 97 -1.17 10.65 -3.84
N THR A 98 -2.39 10.44 -4.33
CA THR A 98 -3.62 10.30 -3.54
C THR A 98 -3.70 9.01 -2.74
N ALA A 99 -2.86 8.01 -3.00
CA ALA A 99 -2.81 6.79 -2.20
C ALA A 99 -2.03 6.91 -0.87
N ALA A 100 -1.39 8.06 -0.60
CA ALA A 100 -0.49 8.24 0.55
C ALA A 100 -1.04 9.15 1.67
N THR A 101 -2.30 9.58 1.57
CA THR A 101 -3.01 10.31 2.65
C THR A 101 -4.10 9.41 3.20
N ALA A 102 -3.70 8.46 4.03
CA ALA A 102 -4.57 7.66 4.89
C ALA A 102 -3.95 7.61 6.28
#